data_AF-A0AAV2FGS6-F1
#
_entry.id   AF-A0AAV2FGS6-F1
#
_cell.length_a   1.000
_cell.length_b   1.000
_cell.length_c   1.000
_cell.angle_alpha   90.00
_cell.angle_beta   90.00
_cell.angle_gamma   90.00
#
_symmetry.space_group_name_H-M   'P 1'
#
loop_
_entity.id
_entity.type
_entity.pdbx_description
1 polymer ?
#
loop_
_entity_poly.entity_id
_entity_poly.type
_entity_poly.pdbx_seq_one_letter_code
_entity_poly.pdbx_strand_id
1 'polypeptide(L)'
;MVIELEQGWEIVLRGFNKLKNIVEGLPEPQFTSEDYMKLYTTVYMMCTQKPPHDYSQQLYDRYRESIEDYITSTVLPSLREKHDEFLLRELVKRWANHKVMVRWLSRFFHFLDRKFCPRRSLPPLNEVGFNCFRDLVYQEFSGEVRDAVIFLIDQEREGEQIDRALLKNVVDIFVEIGMGRMDCYDNDLEAAMLKATAVYYSHKASNWILEDSCPDYLFKVEECLKREKDRVSHYLHSRSEPKLLEKVQNELLSLHENQLLENKDSGLHVLLRDDMVDDLSRMFRLFSRLPYGLEKVADLFRQHISADGAALVKRAEDAASNKKVSVAEEEIDLLHNKYLDYVNDCFQNHTLFRQALEEAIGSVRAINQHGD
;
A
#
# COMPACT_ATOMS: atom_id res chain seq x y z
N MET A 1 -48.27 20.86 26.15
CA MET A 1 -48.64 21.27 24.78
C MET A 1 -48.10 20.21 23.84
N VAL A 2 -48.92 19.68 22.94
CA VAL A 2 -48.48 18.73 21.92
C VAL A 2 -47.93 19.53 20.74
N ILE A 3 -46.74 19.17 20.27
CA ILE A 3 -46.14 19.66 19.03
C ILE A 3 -46.54 18.67 17.96
N GLU A 4 -47.32 19.12 16.97
CA GLU A 4 -47.67 18.30 15.81
C GLU A 4 -46.43 18.01 14.96
N LEU A 5 -46.43 16.87 14.27
CA LEU A 5 -45.28 16.39 13.49
C LEU A 5 -44.76 17.45 12.52
N GLU A 6 -45.64 18.02 11.68
CA GLU A 6 -45.26 18.99 10.66
C GLU A 6 -44.75 20.31 11.26
N GLN A 7 -45.37 20.77 12.35
CA GLN A 7 -44.96 21.99 13.04
C GLN A 7 -43.56 21.83 13.65
N GLY A 8 -43.32 20.72 14.34
CA GLY A 8 -42.02 20.44 14.94
C GLY A 8 -40.95 20.19 13.88
N TRP A 9 -41.31 19.49 12.81
CA TRP A 9 -40.41 19.23 11.69
C TRP A 9 -40.00 20.49 10.96
N GLU A 10 -40.90 21.47 10.78
CA GLU A 10 -40.55 22.76 10.16
C GLU A 10 -39.45 23.52 10.93
N ILE A 11 -39.45 23.42 12.27
CA ILE A 11 -38.40 24.01 13.11
C ILE A 11 -37.08 23.27 12.90
N VAL A 12 -37.13 21.95 12.88
CA VAL A 12 -35.95 21.09 12.68
C VAL A 12 -35.37 21.31 11.28
N LEU A 13 -36.21 21.37 10.25
CA LEU A 13 -35.83 21.61 8.85
C LEU A 13 -35.15 22.97 8.66
N ARG A 14 -35.57 24.00 9.39
CA ARG A 14 -34.83 25.28 9.42
C ARG A 14 -33.41 25.11 9.97
N GLY A 15 -33.24 24.27 10.99
CA GLY A 15 -31.92 23.88 11.49
C GLY A 15 -31.09 23.14 10.44
N PHE A 16 -31.69 22.20 9.70
CA PHE A 16 -31.03 21.51 8.58
C PHE A 16 -30.59 22.49 7.48
N ASN A 17 -31.46 23.40 7.05
CA ASN A 17 -31.15 24.38 6.02
C ASN A 17 -30.04 25.34 6.46
N LYS A 18 -30.07 25.80 7.72
CA LYS A 18 -28.98 26.58 8.31
C LYS A 18 -27.66 25.80 8.27
N LEU A 19 -27.67 24.52 8.67
CA LEU A 19 -26.48 23.67 8.62
C LEU A 19 -25.98 23.44 7.19
N LYS A 20 -26.89 23.19 6.24
CA LYS A 20 -26.60 23.09 4.80
C LYS A 20 -25.88 24.35 4.31
N ASN A 21 -26.40 25.53 4.60
CA ASN A 21 -25.78 26.79 4.23
C ASN A 21 -24.37 26.94 4.82
N ILE A 22 -24.19 26.60 6.10
CA ILE A 22 -22.89 26.67 6.78
C ILE A 22 -21.86 25.74 6.10
N VAL A 23 -22.21 24.48 5.83
CA VAL A 23 -21.26 23.53 5.22
C VAL A 23 -20.99 23.86 3.75
N GLU A 24 -21.95 24.45 3.04
CA GLU A 24 -21.75 24.94 1.67
C GLU A 24 -20.99 26.29 1.61
N GLY A 25 -20.65 26.88 2.75
CA GLY A 25 -19.95 28.17 2.83
C GLY A 25 -20.81 29.36 2.38
N LEU A 26 -22.14 29.20 2.39
CA LEU A 26 -23.07 30.30 2.12
C LEU A 26 -23.14 31.25 3.34
N PRO A 27 -23.48 32.54 3.13
CA PRO A 27 -23.59 33.51 4.22
C PRO A 27 -24.66 33.11 5.24
N GLU A 28 -24.22 32.51 6.36
CA GLU A 28 -25.10 32.03 7.42
C GLU A 28 -24.38 32.15 8.79
N PRO A 29 -25.01 32.73 9.83
CA PRO A 29 -24.45 32.75 11.16
C PRO A 29 -24.20 31.33 11.71
N GLN A 30 -23.11 31.17 12.46
CA GLN A 30 -22.86 29.92 13.18
C GLN A 30 -23.98 29.59 14.18
N PHE A 31 -24.09 28.32 14.55
CA PHE A 31 -25.04 27.88 15.58
C PHE A 31 -24.70 28.50 16.94
N THR A 32 -25.68 29.18 17.53
CA THR A 32 -25.60 29.66 18.91
C THR A 32 -26.05 28.57 19.89
N SER A 33 -25.76 28.75 21.18
CA SER A 33 -26.32 27.88 22.22
C SER A 33 -27.85 27.89 22.23
N GLU A 34 -28.47 29.03 21.90
CA GLU A 34 -29.92 29.15 21.79
C GLU A 34 -30.48 28.32 20.63
N ASP A 35 -29.85 28.40 19.45
CA ASP A 35 -30.23 27.57 18.29
C ASP A 35 -30.16 26.08 18.63
N TYR A 36 -29.05 25.66 19.25
CA TYR A 36 -28.86 24.27 19.67
C TYR A 36 -29.94 23.84 20.65
N MET A 37 -30.18 24.64 21.71
CA MET A 37 -31.17 24.31 22.73
C MET A 37 -32.58 24.24 22.15
N LYS A 38 -32.92 25.12 21.21
CA LYS A 38 -34.20 25.11 20.50
C LYS A 38 -34.37 23.83 19.70
N LEU A 39 -33.43 23.49 18.84
CA LEU A 39 -33.50 22.29 18.00
C LEU A 39 -33.54 21.01 18.84
N TYR A 40 -32.62 20.88 19.81
CA TYR A 40 -32.57 19.72 20.70
C TYR A 40 -33.86 19.57 21.51
N THR A 41 -34.38 20.67 22.07
CA THR A 41 -35.60 20.64 22.89
C THR A 41 -36.83 20.31 22.05
N THR A 42 -36.94 20.83 20.82
CA THR A 42 -38.01 20.45 19.90
C THR A 42 -37.99 18.96 19.60
N VAL A 43 -36.82 18.40 19.22
CA VAL A 43 -36.69 16.95 18.96
C VAL A 43 -37.02 16.14 20.22
N TYR A 44 -36.48 16.53 21.37
CA TYR A 44 -36.74 15.87 22.65
C TYR A 44 -38.24 15.86 23.00
N MET A 45 -38.93 16.99 22.86
CA MET A 45 -40.36 17.09 23.16
C MET A 45 -41.18 16.20 22.23
N MET A 46 -40.89 16.21 20.92
CA MET A 46 -41.57 15.35 19.95
C MET A 46 -41.37 13.84 20.21
N CYS A 47 -40.21 13.45 20.76
CA CYS A 47 -39.92 12.06 21.12
C CYS A 47 -40.47 11.63 22.48
N THR A 48 -40.88 12.57 23.35
CA THR A 48 -41.34 12.27 24.73
C THR A 48 -42.84 12.50 24.92
N GLN A 49 -43.52 12.93 23.87
CA GLN A 49 -44.98 13.04 23.82
C GLN A 49 -45.66 11.67 24.01
N LYS A 50 -46.85 11.70 24.63
CA LYS A 50 -47.64 10.48 24.82
C LYS A 50 -48.22 10.00 23.48
N PRO A 51 -48.39 8.68 23.28
CA PRO A 51 -49.13 8.13 22.15
C PRO A 51 -50.50 8.81 21.99
N PRO A 52 -50.96 9.10 20.76
CA PRO A 52 -50.37 8.73 19.46
C PRO A 52 -49.29 9.69 18.91
N HIS A 53 -48.84 10.68 19.68
CA HIS A 53 -47.97 11.77 19.20
C HIS A 53 -46.48 11.56 19.51
N ASP A 54 -46.06 10.33 19.78
CA ASP A 54 -44.63 9.97 19.84
C ASP A 54 -44.11 9.85 18.41
N TYR A 55 -43.28 10.81 18.01
CA TYR A 55 -42.78 10.91 16.64
C TYR A 55 -41.36 10.36 16.48
N SER A 56 -40.86 9.55 17.42
CA SER A 56 -39.47 9.10 17.42
C SER A 56 -39.10 8.33 16.14
N GLN A 57 -39.99 7.47 15.64
CA GLN A 57 -39.78 6.72 14.38
C GLN A 57 -39.75 7.67 13.18
N GLN A 58 -40.74 8.56 13.08
CA GLN A 58 -40.85 9.51 11.97
C GLN A 58 -39.63 10.44 11.94
N LEU A 59 -39.14 10.91 13.10
CA LEU A 59 -37.95 11.74 13.16
C LEU A 59 -36.68 11.00 12.76
N TYR A 60 -36.56 9.71 13.08
CA TYR A 60 -35.47 8.86 12.62
C TYR A 60 -35.49 8.69 11.10
N ASP A 61 -36.66 8.47 10.51
CA ASP A 61 -36.81 8.32 9.05
C ASP A 61 -36.56 9.66 8.33
N ARG A 62 -37.13 10.75 8.84
CA ARG A 62 -36.93 12.12 8.32
C ARG A 62 -35.47 12.60 8.40
N TYR A 63 -34.72 12.15 9.41
CA TYR A 63 -33.28 12.41 9.50
C TYR A 63 -32.54 11.83 8.29
N ARG A 64 -32.82 10.57 7.94
CA ARG A 64 -32.24 9.90 6.77
C ARG A 64 -32.64 10.64 5.49
N GLU A 65 -33.94 10.87 5.29
CA GLU A 65 -34.48 11.55 4.10
C GLU A 65 -33.81 12.90 3.86
N SER A 66 -33.58 13.68 4.92
CA SER A 66 -32.95 15.01 4.82
C SER A 66 -31.49 14.95 4.37
N ILE A 67 -30.76 13.93 4.82
CA ILE A 67 -29.37 13.72 4.40
C ILE A 67 -29.33 13.25 2.94
N GLU A 68 -30.20 12.31 2.56
CA GLU A 68 -30.30 11.80 1.20
C GLU A 68 -30.72 12.91 0.21
N ASP A 69 -31.64 13.80 0.60
CA ASP A 69 -32.03 14.97 -0.19
C ASP A 69 -30.85 15.93 -0.39
N TYR A 70 -30.07 16.23 0.65
CA TYR A 70 -28.86 17.05 0.52
C TYR A 70 -27.85 16.42 -0.43
N ILE A 71 -27.59 15.11 -0.29
CA ILE A 71 -26.68 14.37 -1.16
C ILE A 71 -27.16 14.46 -2.62
N THR A 72 -28.43 14.15 -2.85
CA THR A 72 -29.01 14.05 -4.20
C THR A 72 -29.12 15.41 -4.89
N SER A 73 -29.51 16.46 -4.16
CA SER A 73 -29.74 17.80 -4.70
C SER A 73 -28.47 18.63 -4.86
N THR A 74 -27.42 18.34 -4.09
CA THR A 74 -26.25 19.23 -3.97
C THR A 74 -24.93 18.49 -4.18
N VAL A 75 -24.70 17.36 -3.51
CA VAL A 75 -23.41 16.67 -3.54
C VAL A 75 -23.21 15.95 -4.88
N LEU A 76 -24.16 15.11 -5.30
CA LEU A 76 -24.03 14.34 -6.54
C LEU A 76 -23.88 15.22 -7.78
N PRO A 77 -24.70 16.27 -8.01
CA PRO A 77 -24.50 17.16 -9.16
C PRO A 77 -23.11 17.79 -9.19
N SER A 78 -22.62 18.23 -8.02
CA SER A 78 -21.29 18.85 -7.92
C SER A 78 -20.15 17.87 -8.23
N LEU A 79 -20.30 16.58 -7.96
CA LEU A 79 -19.30 15.57 -8.27
C LEU A 79 -19.36 15.14 -9.74
N ARG A 80 -20.57 14.95 -10.29
CA ARG A 80 -20.79 14.55 -11.69
C ARG A 80 -20.23 15.56 -12.71
N GLU A 81 -20.09 16.82 -12.32
CA GLU A 81 -19.49 17.89 -13.15
C GLU A 81 -17.95 17.92 -13.11
N LYS A 82 -17.31 17.05 -12.32
CA LYS A 82 -15.86 17.04 -12.12
C LYS A 82 -15.27 15.70 -12.54
N HIS A 83 -14.03 15.74 -13.02
CA HIS A 83 -13.27 14.56 -13.42
C HIS A 83 -11.85 14.64 -12.86
N ASP A 84 -11.16 13.50 -12.85
CA ASP A 84 -9.75 13.36 -12.47
C ASP A 84 -9.43 14.05 -11.13
N GLU A 85 -8.34 14.82 -11.05
CA GLU A 85 -7.92 15.52 -9.84
C GLU A 85 -8.99 16.49 -9.29
N PHE A 86 -9.79 17.11 -10.16
CA PHE A 86 -10.87 18.00 -9.71
C PHE A 86 -11.99 17.23 -9.02
N LEU A 87 -12.28 16.01 -9.48
CA LEU A 87 -13.22 15.10 -8.81
C LEU A 87 -12.69 14.73 -7.43
N LEU A 88 -11.40 14.40 -7.32
CA LEU A 88 -10.76 14.06 -6.04
C LEU A 88 -10.87 15.21 -5.03
N ARG A 89 -10.55 16.44 -5.45
CA ARG A 89 -10.64 17.64 -4.61
C ARG A 89 -12.07 17.89 -4.15
N GLU A 90 -13.03 17.77 -5.06
CA GLU A 90 -14.43 17.96 -4.73
C GLU A 90 -14.93 16.86 -3.78
N LEU A 91 -14.56 15.59 -4.00
CA LEU A 91 -14.93 14.48 -3.11
C LEU A 91 -14.41 14.71 -1.68
N VAL A 92 -13.14 15.10 -1.53
CA VAL A 92 -12.56 15.40 -0.21
C VAL A 92 -13.31 16.52 0.50
N LYS A 93 -13.64 17.59 -0.22
CA LYS A 93 -14.47 18.69 0.31
C LYS A 93 -15.85 18.20 0.72
N ARG A 94 -16.53 17.44 -0.13
CA ARG A 94 -17.90 16.93 0.13
C ARG A 94 -17.91 15.96 1.31
N TRP A 95 -16.92 15.09 1.44
CA TRP A 95 -16.80 14.21 2.59
C TRP A 95 -16.53 14.98 3.89
N ALA A 96 -15.65 15.98 3.87
CA ALA A 96 -15.40 16.83 5.04
C ALA A 96 -16.67 17.56 5.50
N ASN A 97 -17.41 18.15 4.55
CA ASN A 97 -18.69 18.80 4.80
C ASN A 97 -19.72 17.82 5.39
N HIS A 98 -19.80 16.61 4.82
CA HIS A 98 -20.70 15.56 5.29
C HIS A 98 -20.39 15.13 6.72
N LYS A 99 -19.12 14.95 7.08
CA LYS A 99 -18.69 14.65 8.47
C LYS A 99 -19.14 15.74 9.45
N VAL A 100 -19.06 17.01 9.07
CA VAL A 100 -19.55 18.13 9.89
C VAL A 100 -21.08 18.09 10.01
N MET A 101 -21.78 17.84 8.90
CA MET A 101 -23.23 17.74 8.89
C MET A 101 -23.72 16.63 9.82
N VAL A 102 -23.24 15.39 9.64
CA VAL A 102 -23.60 14.24 10.48
C VAL A 102 -23.32 14.52 11.96
N ARG A 103 -22.17 15.12 12.29
CA ARG A 103 -21.81 15.47 13.68
C ARG A 103 -22.83 16.42 14.32
N TRP A 104 -23.27 17.46 13.61
CA TRP A 104 -24.26 18.41 14.13
C TRP A 104 -25.64 17.79 14.24
N LEU A 105 -26.06 17.05 13.22
CA LEU A 105 -27.37 16.41 13.24
C LEU A 105 -27.47 15.35 14.36
N SER A 106 -26.46 14.50 14.56
CA SER A 106 -26.44 13.58 15.69
C SER A 106 -26.51 14.29 17.06
N ARG A 107 -26.04 15.55 17.17
CA ARG A 107 -26.20 16.35 18.40
C ARG A 107 -27.63 16.86 18.58
N PHE A 108 -28.27 17.33 17.52
CA PHE A 108 -29.66 17.79 17.59
C PHE A 108 -30.62 16.64 17.91
N PHE A 109 -30.35 15.46 17.34
CA PHE A 109 -31.16 14.26 17.52
C PHE A 109 -30.62 13.30 18.60
N HIS A 110 -29.75 13.77 19.48
CA HIS A 110 -29.07 12.93 20.47
C HIS A 110 -30.00 12.10 21.36
N PHE A 111 -31.24 12.56 21.59
CA PHE A 111 -32.25 11.78 22.30
C PHE A 111 -32.59 10.46 21.58
N LEU A 112 -32.73 10.48 20.26
CA LEU A 112 -33.00 9.29 19.46
C LEU A 112 -31.86 8.27 19.61
N ASP A 113 -30.62 8.70 19.43
CA ASP A 113 -29.43 7.85 19.59
C ASP A 113 -29.37 7.20 20.99
N ARG A 114 -29.68 7.97 22.03
CA ARG A 114 -29.54 7.50 23.41
C ARG A 114 -30.70 6.62 23.88
N LYS A 115 -31.91 6.83 23.35
CA LYS A 115 -33.14 6.22 23.88
C LYS A 115 -33.89 5.40 22.85
N PHE A 116 -34.08 5.91 21.65
CA PHE A 116 -34.92 5.27 20.63
C PHE A 116 -34.18 4.16 19.90
N CYS A 117 -32.99 4.44 19.33
CA CYS A 117 -32.25 3.47 18.53
C CYS A 117 -31.92 2.19 19.30
N PRO A 118 -31.40 2.23 20.54
CA PRO A 118 -31.10 1.01 21.30
C PRO A 118 -32.36 0.21 21.66
N ARG A 119 -33.49 0.87 21.91
CA ARG A 119 -34.77 0.20 22.23
C ARG A 119 -35.35 -0.56 21.05
N ARG A 120 -35.04 -0.11 19.82
CA ARG A 120 -35.53 -0.68 18.57
C ARG A 120 -34.48 -1.52 17.84
N SER A 121 -33.27 -1.64 18.41
CA SER A 121 -32.11 -2.26 17.75
C SER A 121 -31.81 -1.64 16.38
N LEU A 122 -31.97 -0.32 16.26
CA LEU A 122 -31.66 0.44 15.05
C LEU A 122 -30.21 0.95 15.09
N PRO A 123 -29.58 1.16 13.92
CA PRO A 123 -28.30 1.84 13.83
C PRO A 123 -28.34 3.24 14.46
N PRO A 124 -27.23 3.69 15.08
CA PRO A 124 -27.12 5.06 15.54
C PRO A 124 -27.07 6.03 14.36
N LEU A 125 -27.49 7.27 14.57
CA LEU A 125 -27.67 8.28 13.54
C LEU A 125 -26.37 8.64 12.81
N ASN A 126 -25.23 8.59 13.50
CA ASN A 126 -23.92 8.77 12.87
C ASN A 126 -23.66 7.68 11.81
N GLU A 127 -23.96 6.43 12.13
CA GLU A 127 -23.84 5.30 11.20
C GLU A 127 -24.82 5.45 10.03
N VAL A 128 -26.07 5.85 10.31
CA VAL A 128 -27.05 6.14 9.24
C VAL A 128 -26.54 7.23 8.31
N GLY A 129 -26.02 8.34 8.85
CA GLY A 129 -25.51 9.46 8.06
C GLY A 129 -24.33 9.05 7.17
N PHE A 130 -23.40 8.26 7.69
CA PHE A 130 -22.28 7.74 6.89
C PHE A 130 -22.71 6.70 5.87
N ASN A 131 -23.67 5.83 6.20
CA ASN A 131 -24.26 4.89 5.25
C ASN A 131 -24.90 5.61 4.07
N CYS A 132 -25.63 6.73 4.28
CA CYS A 132 -26.19 7.51 3.17
C CYS A 132 -25.11 7.99 2.18
N PHE A 133 -23.96 8.48 2.69
CA PHE A 133 -22.87 8.89 1.81
C PHE A 133 -22.21 7.70 1.12
N ARG A 134 -22.04 6.58 1.83
CA ARG A 134 -21.49 5.35 1.24
C ARG A 134 -22.37 4.86 0.09
N ASP A 135 -23.66 4.73 0.36
CA ASP A 135 -24.60 4.07 -0.52
C ASP A 135 -24.96 4.94 -1.74
N LEU A 136 -24.94 6.28 -1.60
CA LEU A 136 -25.27 7.20 -2.70
C LEU A 136 -24.05 7.77 -3.42
N VAL A 137 -23.00 8.15 -2.70
CA VAL A 137 -21.84 8.84 -3.28
C VAL A 137 -20.71 7.85 -3.54
N TYR A 138 -20.26 7.14 -2.50
CA TYR A 138 -19.10 6.26 -2.65
C TYR A 138 -19.36 5.14 -3.66
N GLN A 139 -20.52 4.49 -3.63
CA GLN A 139 -20.87 3.45 -4.60
C GLN A 139 -20.90 3.95 -6.05
N GLU A 140 -21.26 5.21 -6.29
CA GLU A 140 -21.28 5.78 -7.63
C GLU A 140 -19.87 6.13 -8.13
N PHE A 141 -19.02 6.71 -7.27
CA PHE A 141 -17.74 7.30 -7.68
C PHE A 141 -16.51 6.47 -7.36
N SER A 142 -16.60 5.40 -6.56
CA SER A 142 -15.42 4.63 -6.09
C SER A 142 -14.54 4.13 -7.24
N GLY A 143 -15.15 3.73 -8.36
CA GLY A 143 -14.44 3.31 -9.56
C GLY A 143 -13.58 4.41 -10.18
N GLU A 144 -14.20 5.55 -10.52
CA GLU A 144 -13.51 6.70 -11.12
C GLU A 144 -12.45 7.28 -10.19
N VAL A 145 -12.76 7.36 -8.89
CA VAL A 145 -11.83 7.86 -7.86
C VAL A 145 -10.63 6.94 -7.72
N ARG A 146 -10.86 5.61 -7.68
CA ARG A 146 -9.78 4.62 -7.67
C ARG A 146 -8.88 4.80 -8.88
N ASP A 147 -9.46 4.89 -10.08
CA ASP A 147 -8.69 4.97 -11.32
C ASP A 147 -7.86 6.27 -11.38
N ALA A 148 -8.42 7.39 -10.92
CA ALA A 148 -7.69 8.65 -10.76
C ALA A 148 -6.56 8.58 -9.72
N VAL A 149 -6.77 7.87 -8.59
CA VAL A 149 -5.73 7.66 -7.58
C VAL A 149 -4.57 6.83 -8.16
N ILE A 150 -4.87 5.73 -8.85
CA ILE A 150 -3.85 4.88 -9.49
C ILE A 150 -3.07 5.68 -10.54
N PHE A 151 -3.76 6.48 -11.35
CA PHE A 151 -3.15 7.35 -12.34
C PHE A 151 -2.15 8.33 -11.71
N LEU A 152 -2.51 9.01 -10.62
CA LEU A 152 -1.60 9.91 -9.90
C LEU A 152 -0.37 9.18 -9.32
N ILE A 153 -0.55 7.94 -8.82
CA ILE A 153 0.57 7.12 -8.35
C ILE A 153 1.53 6.82 -9.50
N ASP A 154 1.02 6.48 -10.67
CA ASP A 154 1.85 6.19 -11.85
C ASP A 154 2.56 7.43 -12.38
N GLN A 155 1.92 8.60 -12.38
CA GLN A 155 2.58 9.88 -12.69
C GLN A 155 3.75 10.15 -11.73
N GLU A 156 3.56 9.94 -10.43
CA GLU A 156 4.64 10.08 -9.45
C GLU A 156 5.75 9.04 -9.63
N ARG A 157 5.44 7.83 -10.16
CA ARG A 157 6.45 6.83 -10.51
C ARG A 157 7.33 7.28 -11.67
N GLU A 158 6.76 7.97 -12.65
CA GLU A 158 7.50 8.59 -13.75
C GLU A 158 8.22 9.90 -13.36
N GLY A 159 8.08 10.34 -12.10
CA GLY A 159 8.80 11.49 -11.55
C GLY A 159 8.03 12.82 -11.62
N GLU A 160 6.74 12.78 -11.96
CA GLU A 160 5.89 13.96 -11.92
C GLU A 160 5.57 14.36 -10.47
N GLN A 161 5.34 15.67 -10.25
CA GLN A 161 4.91 16.17 -8.95
C GLN A 161 3.41 16.03 -8.79
N ILE A 162 2.98 15.42 -7.71
CA ILE A 162 1.57 15.25 -7.35
C ILE A 162 1.24 15.90 -6.01
N ASP A 163 -0.04 16.22 -5.79
CA ASP A 163 -0.54 16.64 -4.49
C ASP A 163 -0.70 15.42 -3.56
N ARG A 164 0.38 15.03 -2.87
CA ARG A 164 0.39 13.92 -1.91
C ARG A 164 -0.63 14.09 -0.77
N ALA A 165 -0.92 15.33 -0.38
CA ALA A 165 -1.88 15.61 0.69
C ALA A 165 -3.31 15.34 0.22
N LEU A 166 -3.64 15.72 -1.02
CA LEU A 166 -4.89 15.33 -1.66
C LEU A 166 -5.02 13.80 -1.72
N LEU A 167 -3.98 13.11 -2.19
CA LEU A 167 -4.00 11.65 -2.33
C LEU A 167 -4.22 10.95 -0.98
N LYS A 168 -3.53 11.40 0.09
CA LYS A 168 -3.75 10.94 1.46
C LYS A 168 -5.20 11.12 1.90
N ASN A 169 -5.77 12.30 1.67
CA ASN A 169 -7.15 12.59 2.05
C ASN A 169 -8.15 11.70 1.30
N VAL A 170 -7.92 11.42 0.02
CA VAL A 170 -8.78 10.52 -0.77
C VAL A 170 -8.67 9.09 -0.25
N VAL A 171 -7.46 8.59 -0.03
CA VAL A 171 -7.21 7.25 0.52
C VAL A 171 -7.88 7.09 1.88
N ASP A 172 -7.84 8.13 2.73
CA ASP A 172 -8.51 8.11 4.03
C ASP A 172 -10.03 7.97 3.91
N ILE A 173 -10.66 8.44 2.83
CA ILE A 173 -12.10 8.23 2.60
C ILE A 173 -12.40 6.74 2.44
N PHE A 174 -11.60 5.99 1.68
CA PHE A 174 -11.77 4.54 1.52
C PHE A 174 -11.65 3.78 2.85
N VAL A 175 -10.86 4.29 3.79
CA VAL A 175 -10.72 3.71 5.14
C VAL A 175 -11.86 4.13 6.06
N GLU A 176 -12.19 5.42 6.09
CA GLU A 176 -13.21 5.97 6.99
C GLU A 176 -14.62 5.51 6.62
N ILE A 177 -14.93 5.35 5.32
CA ILE A 177 -16.27 4.97 4.85
C ILE A 177 -16.68 3.54 5.26
N GLY A 178 -15.70 2.66 5.48
CA GLY A 178 -15.89 1.31 6.00
C GLY A 178 -16.31 1.28 7.48
N MET A 179 -16.28 2.43 8.18
CA MET A 179 -16.68 2.59 9.58
C MET A 179 -16.01 1.57 10.52
N GLY A 180 -14.70 1.40 10.37
CA GLY A 180 -13.89 0.45 11.13
C GLY A 180 -13.67 -0.89 10.44
N ARG A 181 -14.35 -1.15 9.31
CA ARG A 181 -13.99 -2.21 8.38
C ARG A 181 -13.06 -1.67 7.29
N MET A 182 -12.16 -2.52 6.81
CA MET A 182 -11.19 -2.19 5.76
C MET A 182 -11.63 -2.67 4.37
N ASP A 183 -12.83 -3.22 4.24
CA ASP A 183 -13.34 -3.82 3.01
C ASP A 183 -13.39 -2.83 1.84
N CYS A 184 -13.81 -1.59 2.07
CA CYS A 184 -13.78 -0.54 1.06
C CYS A 184 -12.35 -0.24 0.58
N TYR A 185 -11.39 -0.12 1.51
CA TYR A 185 -9.99 0.10 1.16
C TYR A 185 -9.36 -1.12 0.46
N ASP A 186 -9.49 -2.30 1.06
CA ASP A 186 -8.85 -3.53 0.60
C ASP A 186 -9.37 -3.96 -0.79
N ASN A 187 -10.69 -3.92 -0.99
CA ASN A 187 -11.30 -4.42 -2.23
C ASN A 187 -11.42 -3.36 -3.33
N ASP A 188 -11.77 -2.12 -2.97
CA ASP A 188 -12.08 -1.11 -3.97
C ASP A 188 -10.86 -0.27 -4.38
N LEU A 189 -9.78 -0.25 -3.57
CA LEU A 189 -8.55 0.48 -3.88
C LEU A 189 -7.31 -0.41 -3.90
N GLU A 190 -6.96 -1.05 -2.78
CA GLU A 190 -5.68 -1.76 -2.62
C GLU A 190 -5.52 -2.88 -3.65
N ALA A 191 -6.53 -3.74 -3.82
CA ALA A 191 -6.46 -4.86 -4.77
C ALA A 191 -6.16 -4.40 -6.21
N ALA A 192 -6.82 -3.33 -6.67
CA ALA A 192 -6.62 -2.79 -8.00
C ALA A 192 -5.27 -2.06 -8.14
N MET A 193 -4.87 -1.30 -7.11
CA MET A 193 -3.57 -0.64 -7.06
C MET A 193 -2.41 -1.65 -7.10
N LEU A 194 -2.50 -2.75 -6.35
CA LEU A 194 -1.50 -3.83 -6.38
C LEU A 194 -1.41 -4.48 -7.77
N LYS A 195 -2.55 -4.68 -8.44
CA LYS A 195 -2.59 -5.19 -9.82
C LYS A 195 -1.95 -4.22 -10.80
N ALA A 196 -2.28 -2.94 -10.73
CA ALA A 196 -1.68 -1.90 -11.58
C ALA A 196 -0.17 -1.80 -11.35
N THR A 197 0.26 -1.86 -10.09
CA THR A 197 1.68 -1.87 -9.71
C THR A 197 2.43 -3.06 -10.31
N ALA A 198 1.83 -4.25 -10.30
CA ALA A 198 2.44 -5.43 -10.90
C ALA A 198 2.63 -5.23 -12.42
N VAL A 199 1.61 -4.73 -13.12
CA VAL A 199 1.70 -4.44 -14.57
C VAL A 199 2.79 -3.39 -14.85
N TYR A 200 2.83 -2.32 -14.05
CA TYR A 200 3.84 -1.26 -14.18
C TYR A 200 5.27 -1.82 -14.07
N TYR A 201 5.56 -2.57 -13.01
CA TYR A 201 6.90 -3.09 -12.78
C TYR A 201 7.27 -4.24 -13.73
N SER A 202 6.31 -5.04 -14.16
CA SER A 202 6.52 -6.04 -15.22
C SER A 202 7.01 -5.40 -16.52
N HIS A 203 6.40 -4.27 -16.90
CA HIS A 203 6.84 -3.50 -18.08
C HIS A 203 8.23 -2.87 -17.88
N LYS A 204 8.51 -2.29 -16.72
CA LYS A 204 9.85 -1.75 -16.42
C LYS A 204 10.92 -2.85 -16.44
N ALA A 205 10.66 -3.99 -15.80
CA ALA A 205 11.57 -5.13 -15.77
C ALA A 205 11.90 -5.66 -17.17
N SER A 206 10.88 -5.79 -18.03
CA SER A 206 11.04 -6.28 -19.41
C SER A 206 11.97 -5.41 -20.26
N ASN A 207 12.01 -4.10 -20.00
CA ASN A 207 12.92 -3.18 -20.68
C ASN A 207 14.33 -3.21 -20.04
N TRP A 208 14.39 -3.07 -18.71
CA TRP A 208 15.65 -3.00 -17.97
C TRP A 208 16.49 -4.28 -18.11
N ILE A 209 15.85 -5.46 -18.18
CA ILE A 209 16.58 -6.74 -18.29
C ILE A 209 17.35 -6.87 -19.62
N LEU A 210 16.94 -6.13 -20.66
CA LEU A 210 17.58 -6.12 -21.97
C LEU A 210 18.64 -5.02 -22.09
N GLU A 211 18.42 -3.89 -21.42
CA GLU A 211 19.22 -2.67 -21.57
C GLU A 211 20.32 -2.53 -20.52
N ASP A 212 20.08 -3.01 -19.29
CA ASP A 212 20.94 -2.76 -18.13
C ASP A 212 21.86 -3.95 -17.81
N SER A 213 23.00 -3.64 -17.18
CA SER A 213 23.81 -4.65 -16.49
C SER A 213 23.10 -5.14 -15.21
N CYS A 214 23.44 -6.34 -14.72
CA CYS A 214 22.86 -6.83 -13.45
C CYS A 214 23.07 -5.85 -12.27
N PRO A 215 24.26 -5.25 -12.04
CA PRO A 215 24.45 -4.21 -11.02
C PRO A 215 23.50 -3.01 -11.15
N ASP A 216 23.39 -2.45 -12.35
CA ASP A 216 22.55 -1.28 -12.63
C ASP A 216 21.07 -1.60 -12.42
N TYR A 217 20.65 -2.79 -12.89
CA TYR A 217 19.30 -3.30 -12.67
C TYR A 217 19.00 -3.40 -11.18
N LEU A 218 19.84 -4.09 -10.40
CA LEU A 218 19.65 -4.27 -8.96
C LEU A 218 19.65 -2.95 -8.19
N PHE A 219 20.46 -1.97 -8.63
CA PHE A 219 20.40 -0.61 -8.09
C PHE A 219 19.03 0.05 -8.34
N LYS A 220 18.48 -0.05 -9.56
CA LYS A 220 17.13 0.45 -9.86
C LYS A 220 16.06 -0.25 -9.04
N VAL A 221 16.16 -1.57 -8.83
CA VAL A 221 15.22 -2.32 -7.97
C VAL A 221 15.24 -1.80 -6.55
N GLU A 222 16.42 -1.60 -5.97
CA GLU A 222 16.54 -1.04 -4.62
C GLU A 222 15.85 0.32 -4.49
N GLU A 223 16.11 1.22 -5.44
CA GLU A 223 15.49 2.54 -5.48
C GLU A 223 13.97 2.46 -5.63
N CYS A 224 13.47 1.52 -6.45
CA CYS A 224 12.03 1.30 -6.60
C CYS A 224 11.39 0.86 -5.28
N LEU A 225 11.97 -0.12 -4.60
CA LEU A 225 11.46 -0.61 -3.30
C LEU A 225 11.45 0.49 -2.24
N LYS A 226 12.50 1.33 -2.21
CA LYS A 226 12.57 2.48 -1.32
C LYS A 226 11.47 3.50 -1.63
N ARG A 227 11.29 3.85 -2.90
CA ARG A 227 10.24 4.80 -3.33
C ARG A 227 8.83 4.28 -3.03
N GLU A 228 8.55 3.01 -3.25
CA GLU A 228 7.23 2.43 -2.92
C GLU A 228 6.98 2.42 -1.41
N LYS A 229 8.00 2.14 -0.60
CA LYS A 229 7.89 2.29 0.87
C LYS A 229 7.61 3.74 1.28
N ASP A 230 8.29 4.70 0.66
CA ASP A 230 8.05 6.12 0.90
C ASP A 230 6.61 6.48 0.52
N ARG A 231 6.10 6.04 -0.65
CA ARG A 231 4.70 6.27 -1.06
C ARG A 231 3.70 5.77 -0.03
N VAL A 232 3.92 4.55 0.49
CA VAL A 232 3.05 4.00 1.53
C VAL A 232 3.04 4.89 2.76
N SER A 233 4.21 5.29 3.25
CA SER A 233 4.31 6.13 4.45
C SER A 233 3.66 7.52 4.30
N HIS A 234 3.59 8.06 3.07
CA HIS A 234 3.06 9.39 2.82
C HIS A 234 1.54 9.40 2.63
N TYR A 235 0.98 8.44 1.90
CA TYR A 235 -0.44 8.50 1.51
C TYR A 235 -1.21 7.18 1.48
N LEU A 236 -0.58 6.01 1.58
CA LEU A 236 -1.33 4.74 1.64
C LEU A 236 -1.51 4.27 3.09
N HIS A 237 -2.35 3.26 3.28
CA HIS A 237 -2.48 2.62 4.57
C HIS A 237 -1.26 1.71 4.84
N SER A 238 -0.73 1.72 6.07
CA SER A 238 0.49 0.97 6.42
C SER A 238 0.39 -0.54 6.20
N ARG A 239 -0.82 -1.11 6.26
CA ARG A 239 -1.08 -2.53 5.97
C ARG A 239 -0.78 -2.94 4.52
N SER A 240 -0.67 -1.97 3.61
CA SER A 240 -0.36 -2.24 2.20
C SER A 240 1.14 -2.39 1.95
N GLU A 241 2.02 -1.88 2.83
CA GLU A 241 3.48 -1.99 2.67
C GLU A 241 3.94 -3.42 2.35
N PRO A 242 3.62 -4.45 3.16
CA PRO A 242 4.12 -5.80 2.89
C PRO A 242 3.64 -6.36 1.54
N LYS A 243 2.35 -6.19 1.21
CA LYS A 243 1.76 -6.71 -0.04
C LYS A 243 2.32 -5.99 -1.26
N LEU A 244 2.52 -4.67 -1.15
CA LEU A 244 3.06 -3.84 -2.22
C LEU A 244 4.51 -4.21 -2.50
N LEU A 245 5.35 -4.26 -1.46
CA LEU A 245 6.75 -4.65 -1.61
C LEU A 245 6.89 -6.06 -2.14
N GLU A 246 6.09 -7.03 -1.67
CA GLU A 246 6.07 -8.39 -2.20
C GLU A 246 5.76 -8.41 -3.71
N LYS A 247 4.79 -7.60 -4.17
CA LYS A 247 4.47 -7.50 -5.60
C LYS A 247 5.61 -6.91 -6.41
N VAL A 248 6.22 -5.83 -5.94
CA VAL A 248 7.36 -5.20 -6.62
C VAL A 248 8.54 -6.18 -6.70
N GLN A 249 8.81 -6.89 -5.62
CA GLN A 249 9.86 -7.90 -5.55
C GLN A 249 9.61 -9.09 -6.48
N ASN A 250 8.36 -9.56 -6.56
CA ASN A 250 8.01 -10.64 -7.48
C ASN A 250 8.27 -10.24 -8.94
N GLU A 251 7.75 -9.08 -9.35
CA GLU A 251 7.85 -8.62 -10.74
C GLU A 251 9.28 -8.24 -11.15
N LEU A 252 10.07 -7.65 -10.22
CA LEU A 252 11.43 -7.18 -10.54
C LEU A 252 12.52 -8.24 -10.28
N LEU A 253 12.31 -9.18 -9.36
CA LEU A 253 13.36 -10.13 -8.97
C LEU A 253 12.96 -11.57 -9.24
N SER A 254 11.89 -12.08 -8.61
CA SER A 254 11.56 -13.51 -8.68
C SER A 254 11.32 -14.00 -10.10
N LEU A 255 10.66 -13.22 -10.95
CA LEU A 255 10.41 -13.61 -12.35
C LEU A 255 11.67 -13.55 -13.25
N HIS A 256 12.68 -12.77 -12.86
CA HIS A 256 13.88 -12.51 -13.66
C HIS A 256 15.17 -13.08 -13.04
N GLU A 257 15.06 -13.85 -11.95
CA GLU A 257 16.18 -14.39 -11.17
C GLU A 257 17.24 -15.07 -12.03
N ASN A 258 16.83 -16.02 -12.90
CA ASN A 258 17.77 -16.74 -13.76
C ASN A 258 18.46 -15.81 -14.76
N GLN A 259 17.72 -14.87 -15.35
CA GLN A 259 18.25 -13.94 -16.35
C GLN A 259 19.26 -12.97 -15.73
N LEU A 260 19.05 -12.55 -14.48
CA LEU A 260 19.95 -11.66 -13.75
C LEU A 260 21.20 -12.40 -13.27
N LEU A 261 21.02 -13.52 -12.58
CA LEU A 261 22.11 -14.21 -11.88
C LEU A 261 23.05 -14.96 -12.83
N GLU A 262 22.51 -15.56 -13.90
CA GLU A 262 23.29 -16.34 -14.88
C GLU A 262 23.71 -15.51 -16.10
N ASN A 263 23.51 -14.19 -16.09
CA ASN A 263 23.94 -13.33 -17.18
C ASN A 263 25.46 -13.49 -17.41
N LYS A 264 25.86 -13.81 -18.63
CA LYS A 264 27.26 -14.10 -18.96
C LYS A 264 28.18 -12.89 -18.83
N ASP A 265 27.63 -11.70 -19.05
CA ASP A 265 28.39 -10.46 -19.14
C ASP A 265 28.33 -9.64 -17.85
N SER A 266 27.34 -9.87 -16.98
CA SER A 266 27.17 -9.08 -15.75
C SER A 266 26.62 -9.83 -14.53
N GLY A 267 26.35 -11.14 -14.65
CA GLY A 267 25.76 -11.96 -13.58
C GLY A 267 26.73 -12.26 -12.44
N LEU A 268 26.32 -13.14 -11.50
CA LEU A 268 27.05 -13.37 -10.25
C LEU A 268 28.52 -13.75 -10.47
N HIS A 269 28.80 -14.60 -11.46
CA HIS A 269 30.17 -15.02 -11.76
C HIS A 269 31.08 -13.86 -12.19
N VAL A 270 30.54 -12.86 -12.88
CA VAL A 270 31.27 -11.66 -13.30
C VAL A 270 31.55 -10.79 -12.08
N LEU A 271 30.57 -10.60 -11.20
CA LEU A 271 30.74 -9.81 -9.98
C LEU A 271 31.79 -10.41 -9.04
N LEU A 272 31.84 -11.74 -8.92
CA LEU A 272 32.87 -12.44 -8.13
C LEU A 272 34.25 -12.37 -8.77
N ARG A 273 34.33 -12.44 -10.11
CA ARG A 273 35.60 -12.38 -10.84
C ARG A 273 36.22 -10.99 -10.77
N ASP A 274 35.39 -9.96 -10.89
CA ASP A 274 35.82 -8.56 -11.03
C ASP A 274 35.81 -7.81 -9.66
N ASP A 275 35.65 -8.55 -8.56
CA ASP A 275 35.69 -8.07 -7.17
C ASP A 275 34.68 -6.94 -6.85
N MET A 276 33.46 -7.08 -7.37
CA MET A 276 32.40 -6.08 -7.23
C MET A 276 31.64 -6.25 -5.89
N VAL A 277 32.34 -6.06 -4.76
CA VAL A 277 31.85 -6.32 -3.38
C VAL A 277 30.54 -5.60 -3.05
N ASP A 278 30.40 -4.32 -3.42
CA ASP A 278 29.18 -3.55 -3.13
C ASP A 278 27.95 -4.10 -3.86
N ASP A 279 28.14 -4.55 -5.10
CA ASP A 279 27.06 -5.11 -5.92
C ASP A 279 26.68 -6.52 -5.47
N LEU A 280 27.65 -7.33 -5.04
CA LEU A 280 27.40 -8.63 -4.40
C LEU A 280 26.60 -8.47 -3.10
N SER A 281 26.96 -7.48 -2.29
CA SER A 281 26.23 -7.14 -1.05
C SER A 281 24.80 -6.68 -1.34
N ARG A 282 24.60 -5.88 -2.40
CA ARG A 282 23.27 -5.45 -2.85
C ARG A 282 22.44 -6.64 -3.33
N MET A 283 23.02 -7.51 -4.15
CA MET A 283 22.39 -8.73 -4.63
C MET A 283 21.92 -9.59 -3.45
N PHE A 284 22.80 -9.89 -2.50
CA PHE A 284 22.45 -10.66 -1.31
C PHE A 284 21.27 -10.05 -0.55
N ARG A 285 21.31 -8.74 -0.25
CA ARG A 285 20.24 -8.06 0.50
C ARG A 285 18.90 -8.03 -0.22
N LEU A 286 18.89 -8.01 -1.55
CA LEU A 286 17.67 -8.04 -2.35
C LEU A 286 17.07 -9.46 -2.38
N PHE A 287 17.89 -10.47 -2.68
CA PHE A 287 17.46 -11.86 -2.77
C PHE A 287 17.17 -12.49 -1.39
N SER A 288 17.79 -12.02 -0.31
CA SER A 288 17.49 -12.48 1.06
C SER A 288 16.07 -12.17 1.53
N ARG A 289 15.38 -11.25 0.84
CA ARG A 289 14.00 -10.88 1.14
C ARG A 289 12.99 -11.74 0.40
N LEU A 290 13.44 -12.56 -0.56
CA LEU A 290 12.58 -13.45 -1.33
C LEU A 290 12.53 -14.83 -0.67
N PRO A 291 11.37 -15.50 -0.67
CA PRO A 291 11.31 -16.91 -0.31
C PRO A 291 12.24 -17.73 -1.23
N TYR A 292 13.18 -18.47 -0.63
CA TYR A 292 14.16 -19.31 -1.35
C TYR A 292 15.12 -18.57 -2.30
N GLY A 293 15.11 -17.23 -2.35
CA GLY A 293 15.90 -16.47 -3.31
C GLY A 293 17.42 -16.56 -3.14
N LEU A 294 17.90 -17.02 -1.97
CA LEU A 294 19.33 -17.22 -1.73
C LEU A 294 19.84 -18.59 -2.19
N GLU A 295 18.97 -19.58 -2.44
CA GLU A 295 19.40 -20.93 -2.79
C GLU A 295 20.15 -20.94 -4.12
N LYS A 296 19.58 -20.25 -5.13
CA LYS A 296 20.21 -20.09 -6.45
C LYS A 296 21.52 -19.32 -6.35
N VAL A 297 21.55 -18.22 -5.58
CA VAL A 297 22.75 -17.39 -5.42
C VAL A 297 23.89 -18.20 -4.75
N ALA A 298 23.56 -18.97 -3.71
CA ALA A 298 24.52 -19.83 -3.03
C ALA A 298 25.04 -20.97 -3.92
N ASP A 299 24.16 -21.57 -4.75
CA ASP A 299 24.58 -22.59 -5.71
C ASP A 299 25.52 -22.03 -6.79
N LEU A 300 25.20 -20.87 -7.38
CA LEU A 300 26.08 -20.23 -8.35
C LEU A 300 27.42 -19.80 -7.72
N PHE A 301 27.40 -19.34 -6.46
CA PHE A 301 28.62 -19.05 -5.70
C PHE A 301 29.48 -20.30 -5.52
N ARG A 302 28.88 -21.44 -5.11
CA ARG A 302 29.56 -22.73 -5.01
C ARG A 302 30.17 -23.17 -6.33
N GLN A 303 29.42 -23.05 -7.42
CA GLN A 303 29.87 -23.40 -8.78
C GLN A 303 31.07 -22.54 -9.21
N HIS A 304 31.04 -21.24 -8.88
CA HIS A 304 32.16 -20.32 -9.17
C HIS A 304 33.45 -20.74 -8.45
N ILE A 305 33.38 -21.00 -7.14
CA ILE A 305 34.54 -21.44 -6.35
C ILE A 305 35.10 -22.75 -6.87
N SER A 306 34.20 -23.70 -7.19
CA SER A 306 34.60 -25.00 -7.73
C SER A 306 35.32 -24.86 -9.08
N ALA A 307 34.85 -23.96 -9.94
CA ALA A 307 35.49 -23.67 -11.23
C ALA A 307 36.85 -22.98 -11.07
N ASP A 308 36.97 -22.01 -10.15
CA ASP A 308 38.25 -21.31 -9.88
C ASP A 308 39.28 -22.28 -9.30
N GLY A 309 38.86 -23.14 -8.36
CA GLY A 309 39.71 -24.19 -7.79
C GLY A 309 40.10 -25.27 -8.79
N ALA A 310 39.20 -25.73 -9.67
CA ALA A 310 39.54 -26.67 -10.73
C ALA A 310 40.52 -26.06 -11.75
N ALA A 311 40.37 -24.77 -12.08
CA ALA A 311 41.32 -24.07 -12.93
C ALA A 311 42.71 -23.92 -12.27
N LEU A 312 42.76 -23.72 -10.95
CA LEU A 312 44.00 -23.71 -10.18
C LEU A 312 44.72 -25.06 -10.26
N VAL A 313 44.01 -26.18 -10.03
CA VAL A 313 44.57 -27.54 -10.14
C VAL A 313 45.11 -27.81 -11.53
N LYS A 314 44.32 -27.51 -12.56
CA LYS A 314 44.74 -27.71 -13.94
C LYS A 314 46.00 -26.92 -14.32
N ARG A 315 46.12 -25.66 -13.88
CA ARG A 315 47.32 -24.84 -14.13
C ARG A 315 48.58 -25.45 -13.50
N ALA A 316 48.46 -26.06 -12.32
CA ALA A 316 49.57 -26.75 -11.67
C ALA A 316 50.00 -28.01 -12.44
N GLU A 317 49.04 -28.80 -12.94
CA GLU A 317 49.30 -29.99 -13.76
C GLU A 317 49.97 -29.64 -15.11
N ASP A 318 49.46 -28.61 -15.79
CA ASP A 318 50.01 -28.14 -17.07
C ASP A 318 51.45 -27.63 -16.91
N ALA A 319 51.74 -26.88 -15.84
CA ALA A 319 53.09 -26.41 -15.52
C ALA A 319 54.07 -27.56 -15.22
N ALA A 320 53.57 -28.70 -14.73
CA ALA A 320 54.35 -29.89 -14.43
C ALA A 320 54.53 -30.86 -15.62
N SER A 321 54.14 -30.47 -16.84
CA SER A 321 54.18 -31.31 -18.06
C SER A 321 53.39 -32.62 -17.91
N ASN A 322 52.17 -32.57 -17.38
CA ASN A 322 51.28 -33.73 -17.20
C ASN A 322 51.81 -34.83 -16.26
N LYS A 323 52.74 -34.52 -15.36
CA LYS A 323 52.98 -35.36 -14.18
C LYS A 323 51.88 -35.08 -13.17
N LYS A 324 51.32 -36.11 -12.52
CA LYS A 324 50.40 -35.94 -11.38
C LYS A 324 51.09 -35.09 -10.31
N VAL A 325 50.80 -33.80 -10.30
CA VAL A 325 51.32 -32.82 -9.35
C VAL A 325 50.10 -32.16 -8.72
N SER A 326 50.01 -32.29 -7.40
CA SER A 326 48.98 -31.63 -6.61
C SER A 326 49.37 -30.17 -6.36
N VAL A 327 48.37 -29.28 -6.38
CA VAL A 327 48.45 -27.93 -5.85
C VAL A 327 48.86 -27.97 -4.38
N ALA A 328 49.70 -27.03 -3.95
CA ALA A 328 50.09 -26.90 -2.56
C ALA A 328 48.87 -26.54 -1.69
N GLU A 329 48.72 -27.18 -0.53
CA GLU A 329 47.58 -26.93 0.37
C GLU A 329 47.48 -25.44 0.75
N GLU A 330 48.61 -24.74 0.85
CA GLU A 330 48.67 -23.29 1.09
C GLU A 330 47.92 -22.47 0.01
N GLU A 331 47.95 -22.88 -1.26
CA GLU A 331 47.21 -22.18 -2.33
C GLU A 331 45.69 -22.43 -2.24
N ILE A 332 45.29 -23.62 -1.80
CA ILE A 332 43.87 -23.95 -1.53
C ILE A 332 43.37 -23.17 -0.31
N ASP A 333 44.19 -23.03 0.73
CA ASP A 333 43.86 -22.24 1.91
C ASP A 333 43.74 -20.73 1.57
N LEU A 334 44.58 -20.21 0.67
CA LEU A 334 44.44 -18.85 0.15
C LEU A 334 43.13 -18.67 -0.63
N LEU A 335 42.74 -19.64 -1.46
CA LEU A 335 41.45 -19.63 -2.16
C LEU A 335 40.28 -19.65 -1.18
N HIS A 336 40.34 -20.51 -0.16
CA HIS A 336 39.34 -20.57 0.90
C HIS A 336 39.22 -19.23 1.63
N ASN A 337 40.33 -18.63 2.04
CA ASN A 337 40.32 -17.35 2.77
C ASN A 337 39.74 -16.21 1.92
N LYS A 338 40.11 -16.14 0.63
CA LYS A 338 39.53 -15.17 -0.31
C LYS A 338 37.99 -15.27 -0.35
N TYR A 339 37.45 -16.47 -0.48
CA TYR A 339 35.99 -16.64 -0.52
C TYR A 339 35.31 -16.55 0.84
N LEU A 340 36.03 -16.83 1.93
CA LEU A 340 35.56 -16.59 3.28
C LEU A 340 35.36 -15.09 3.54
N ASP A 341 36.21 -14.23 3.00
CA ASP A 341 36.05 -12.77 3.08
C ASP A 341 34.73 -12.33 2.41
N TYR A 342 34.40 -12.83 1.20
CA TYR A 342 33.08 -12.57 0.59
C TYR A 342 31.92 -13.08 1.45
N VAL A 343 32.05 -14.26 2.06
CA VAL A 343 31.00 -14.81 2.95
C VAL A 343 30.77 -13.90 4.16
N ASN A 344 31.83 -13.35 4.74
CA ASN A 344 31.73 -12.46 5.89
C ASN A 344 31.21 -11.07 5.48
N ASP A 345 31.81 -10.47 4.47
CA ASP A 345 31.63 -9.05 4.15
C ASP A 345 30.42 -8.80 3.24
N CYS A 346 30.18 -9.67 2.25
CA CYS A 346 29.07 -9.51 1.31
C CYS A 346 27.81 -10.28 1.73
N PHE A 347 27.99 -11.48 2.28
CA PHE A 347 26.90 -12.41 2.57
C PHE A 347 26.55 -12.51 4.06
N GLN A 348 27.07 -11.61 4.89
CA GLN A 348 26.73 -11.47 6.31
C GLN A 348 26.87 -12.79 7.10
N ASN A 349 27.86 -13.61 6.76
CA ASN A 349 28.12 -14.92 7.36
C ASN A 349 26.92 -15.90 7.27
N HIS A 350 26.10 -15.76 6.23
CA HIS A 350 24.89 -16.55 6.03
C HIS A 350 25.23 -18.04 5.84
N THR A 351 24.43 -18.92 6.47
CA THR A 351 24.69 -20.36 6.56
C THR A 351 24.80 -21.05 5.20
N LEU A 352 23.91 -20.71 4.26
CA LEU A 352 23.95 -21.27 2.90
C LEU A 352 25.28 -21.00 2.18
N PHE A 353 25.86 -19.82 2.37
CA PHE A 353 27.10 -19.43 1.70
C PHE A 353 28.33 -20.06 2.38
N ARG A 354 28.29 -20.24 3.71
CA ARG A 354 29.31 -21.04 4.42
C ARG A 354 29.32 -22.49 3.96
N GLN A 355 28.13 -23.11 3.87
CA GLN A 355 27.99 -24.48 3.38
C GLN A 355 28.46 -24.59 1.92
N ALA A 356 28.05 -23.66 1.06
CA ALA A 356 28.52 -23.58 -0.32
C ALA A 356 30.05 -23.49 -0.43
N LEU A 357 30.70 -22.67 0.42
CA LEU A 357 32.16 -22.55 0.47
C LEU A 357 32.82 -23.85 0.92
N GLU A 358 32.35 -24.45 2.02
CA GLU A 358 32.90 -25.70 2.56
C GLU A 358 32.77 -26.85 1.55
N GLU A 359 31.61 -26.98 0.90
CA GLU A 359 31.37 -27.98 -0.16
C GLU A 359 32.29 -27.77 -1.36
N ALA A 360 32.43 -26.53 -1.84
CA ALA A 360 33.26 -26.23 -3.00
C ALA A 360 34.74 -26.52 -2.72
N ILE A 361 35.28 -26.09 -1.58
CA ILE A 361 36.67 -26.33 -1.21
C ILE A 361 36.93 -27.82 -0.94
N GLY A 362 35.96 -28.53 -0.33
CA GLY A 362 36.01 -29.99 -0.19
C GLY A 362 36.12 -30.70 -1.54
N SER A 363 35.34 -30.26 -2.54
CA SER A 363 35.40 -30.77 -3.92
C SER A 363 36.76 -30.50 -4.57
N VAL A 364 37.29 -29.28 -4.44
CA VAL A 364 38.62 -28.91 -4.97
C VAL A 364 39.73 -29.77 -4.36
N ARG A 365 39.69 -30.01 -3.04
CA ARG A 365 40.64 -30.91 -2.35
C ARG A 365 40.55 -32.35 -2.86
N ALA A 366 39.34 -32.85 -3.10
CA ALA A 366 39.15 -34.20 -3.64
C ALA A 366 39.73 -34.33 -5.05
N ILE A 367 39.50 -33.35 -5.92
CA ILE A 367 40.08 -33.28 -7.27
C ILE A 367 41.61 -33.25 -7.19
N ASN A 368 42.18 -32.41 -6.31
CA ASN A 368 43.62 -32.28 -6.12
C ASN A 368 44.32 -33.57 -5.63
N GLN A 369 43.63 -34.39 -4.82
CA GLN A 369 44.19 -35.60 -4.23
C GLN A 369 44.06 -36.84 -5.13
N HIS A 370 43.01 -36.94 -5.94
CA HIS A 370 42.70 -38.18 -6.66
C HIS A 370 42.93 -38.09 -8.17
N GLY A 371 42.82 -36.90 -8.78
CA GLY A 371 42.74 -36.74 -10.23
C GLY A 371 41.49 -37.42 -10.80
N ASP A 372 40.89 -36.84 -11.85
CA ASP A 372 39.67 -37.35 -12.48
C ASP A 372 39.71 -38.86 -12.81
#